data_AF-A0AAW5L6S2-F1
#
_entry.id   AF-A0AAW5L6S2-F1
#
_cell.length_a   1.000
_cell.length_b   1.000
_cell.length_c   1.000
_cell.angle_alpha   90.00
_cell.angle_beta   90.00
_cell.angle_gamma   90.00
#
_symmetry.space_group_name_H-M   'P 1'
#
loop_
_entity.id
_entity.type
_entity.pdbx_description
1 polymer ?
#
loop_
_entity_poly.entity_id
_entity_poly.type
_entity_poly.pdbx_seq_one_letter_code
_entity_poly.pdbx_strand_id
1 'polypeptide(L)'
;VRVGKPAFIEEVTGHITRPRLQAGETAVYVSDGDELAGVIVLSDPLRPRAADTVARLRAAGVAEIAMVTGDVAPTAESTAREAGITTVHAET
;
A
#
# COMPACT_ATOMS: atom_id res chain seq x y z
N VAL A 1 -21.64 -4.77 -14.01
CA VAL A 1 -20.29 -4.45 -13.51
C VAL A 1 -20.28 -4.23 -12.01
N ARG A 2 -19.41 -4.92 -11.26
CA ARG A 2 -19.09 -4.65 -9.84
C ARG A 2 -17.61 -4.34 -9.69
N VAL A 3 -17.26 -3.49 -8.72
CA VAL A 3 -15.87 -3.10 -8.42
C VAL A 3 -15.68 -3.09 -6.90
N GLY A 4 -14.66 -3.78 -6.39
CA GLY A 4 -14.38 -3.71 -4.95
C GLY A 4 -13.48 -4.82 -4.40
N LYS A 5 -13.67 -5.09 -3.10
CA LYS A 5 -12.95 -6.13 -2.36
C LYS A 5 -13.34 -7.54 -2.87
N PRO A 6 -12.47 -8.56 -2.69
CA PRO A 6 -12.74 -9.91 -3.14
C PRO A 6 -14.12 -10.44 -2.70
N ALA A 7 -14.48 -10.27 -1.41
CA ALA A 7 -15.74 -10.77 -0.88
C ALA A 7 -16.98 -10.22 -1.60
N PHE A 8 -16.96 -8.94 -2.00
CA PHE A 8 -18.06 -8.29 -2.71
C PHE A 8 -18.23 -8.82 -4.15
N ILE A 9 -17.12 -9.27 -4.74
CA ILE A 9 -17.11 -9.89 -6.08
C ILE A 9 -17.50 -11.36 -5.99
N GLU A 10 -16.99 -12.08 -4.99
CA GLU A 10 -17.28 -13.49 -4.75
C GLU A 10 -18.78 -13.77 -4.52
N GLU A 11 -19.54 -12.76 -4.07
CA GLU A 11 -21.02 -12.82 -3.98
C GLU A 11 -21.72 -13.10 -5.32
N VAL A 12 -21.11 -12.72 -6.46
CA VAL A 12 -21.67 -12.97 -7.80
C VAL A 12 -20.86 -13.93 -8.64
N THR A 13 -19.55 -13.97 -8.47
CA THR A 13 -18.68 -14.83 -9.29
C THR A 13 -18.42 -16.20 -8.66
N GLY A 14 -18.78 -16.39 -7.38
CA GLY A 14 -18.22 -17.47 -6.58
C GLY A 14 -16.73 -17.24 -6.30
N HIS A 15 -16.01 -18.31 -5.92
CA HIS A 15 -14.62 -18.21 -5.49
C HIS A 15 -13.69 -17.69 -6.61
N ILE A 16 -12.86 -16.69 -6.30
CA ILE A 16 -11.88 -16.12 -7.23
C ILE A 16 -10.44 -16.39 -6.79
N THR A 17 -9.52 -16.50 -7.76
CA THR A 17 -8.09 -16.58 -7.45
C THR A 17 -7.56 -15.19 -7.11
N ARG A 18 -6.85 -15.07 -5.97
CA ARG A 18 -6.29 -13.81 -5.50
C ARG A 18 -4.81 -13.71 -5.91
N PRO A 19 -4.36 -12.59 -6.49
CA PRO A 19 -2.95 -12.39 -6.78
C PRO A 19 -2.16 -12.28 -5.47
N ARG A 20 -0.88 -12.63 -5.52
CA ARG A 20 0.06 -12.35 -4.44
C ARG A 20 0.44 -10.87 -4.49
N LEU A 21 0.08 -10.13 -3.45
CA LEU A 21 0.42 -8.72 -3.30
C LEU A 21 1.75 -8.55 -2.56
N GLN A 22 2.52 -7.55 -2.97
CA GLN A 22 3.65 -7.01 -2.23
C GLN A 22 3.18 -6.01 -1.17
N ALA A 23 4.08 -5.62 -0.25
CA ALA A 23 3.79 -4.55 0.70
C ALA A 23 3.52 -3.23 -0.06
N GLY A 24 2.48 -2.50 0.35
CA GLY A 24 2.05 -1.28 -0.34
C GLY A 24 1.22 -1.51 -1.61
N GLU A 25 0.94 -2.77 -1.98
CA GLU A 25 0.01 -3.08 -3.05
C GLU A 25 -1.41 -3.34 -2.54
N THR A 26 -2.40 -2.84 -3.25
CA THR A 26 -3.83 -3.07 -3.00
C THR A 26 -4.50 -3.58 -4.27
N ALA A 27 -5.18 -4.72 -4.19
CA ALA A 27 -5.98 -5.25 -5.29
C ALA A 27 -7.44 -4.78 -5.23
N VAL A 28 -7.95 -4.33 -6.38
CA VAL A 28 -9.37 -4.04 -6.63
C VAL A 28 -9.86 -4.98 -7.72
N TYR A 29 -10.93 -5.71 -7.46
CA TYR A 29 -11.48 -6.72 -8.35
C TYR A 29 -12.65 -6.13 -9.14
N VAL A 30 -12.77 -6.53 -10.40
CA VAL A 30 -13.84 -6.07 -11.31
C VAL A 30 -14.57 -7.29 -11.87
N SER A 31 -15.89 -7.30 -11.79
CA SER A 31 -16.73 -8.31 -12.44
C SER A 31 -17.63 -7.69 -13.50
N ASP A 32 -17.95 -8.47 -14.52
CA ASP A 32 -19.10 -8.21 -15.40
C ASP A 32 -20.08 -9.37 -15.30
N GLY A 33 -21.32 -9.08 -14.90
CA GLY A 33 -22.26 -10.12 -14.46
C GLY A 33 -21.70 -11.01 -13.34
N ASP A 34 -21.71 -12.31 -13.59
CA ASP A 34 -21.22 -13.41 -12.76
C ASP A 34 -19.78 -13.85 -13.11
N GLU A 35 -19.07 -13.11 -13.97
CA GLU A 35 -17.69 -13.40 -14.36
C GLU A 35 -16.70 -12.37 -13.80
N LEU A 36 -15.54 -12.84 -13.32
CA LEU A 36 -14.43 -11.96 -12.97
C LEU A 36 -13.81 -11.40 -14.25
N ALA A 37 -13.99 -10.10 -14.49
CA ALA A 37 -13.42 -9.40 -15.64
C ALA A 37 -11.92 -9.09 -15.46
N GLY A 38 -11.46 -8.90 -14.21
CA GLY A 38 -10.03 -8.70 -13.93
C GLY A 38 -9.73 -8.16 -12.54
N VAL A 39 -8.45 -7.90 -12.29
CA VAL A 39 -7.93 -7.33 -11.04
C VAL A 39 -7.03 -6.14 -11.36
N ILE A 40 -7.26 -5.01 -10.71
CA ILE A 40 -6.42 -3.82 -10.76
C ILE A 40 -5.57 -3.81 -9.50
N VAL A 41 -4.25 -3.87 -9.65
CA VAL A 41 -3.31 -3.74 -8.54
C VAL A 41 -2.81 -2.29 -8.50
N LEU A 42 -3.11 -1.63 -7.39
CA LEU A 42 -2.65 -0.28 -7.07
C LEU A 42 -1.39 -0.41 -6.21
N SER A 43 -0.34 0.30 -6.55
CA SER A 43 0.90 0.37 -5.77
C SER A 43 1.24 1.82 -5.47
N ASP A 44 1.62 2.14 -4.24
CA ASP A 44 2.22 3.44 -3.88
C ASP A 44 3.71 3.26 -3.56
N PRO A 45 4.59 3.23 -4.57
CA PRO A 45 6.00 3.03 -4.35
C PRO A 45 6.61 4.27 -3.68
N LEU A 46 7.58 4.05 -2.80
CA LEU A 46 8.37 5.12 -2.23
C LEU A 46 9.03 5.95 -3.36
N ARG A 47 8.98 7.28 -3.22
CA ARG A 47 9.63 8.17 -4.21
C ARG A 47 11.13 7.85 -4.27
N PRO A 48 11.75 7.75 -5.47
CA PRO A 48 13.16 7.36 -5.60
C PRO A 48 14.15 8.20 -4.78
N ARG A 49 13.82 9.48 -4.52
CA ARG A 49 14.64 10.43 -3.76
C ARG A 49 14.28 10.53 -2.27
N ALA A 50 13.36 9.70 -1.77
CA ALA A 50 12.88 9.80 -0.39
C ALA A 50 14.01 9.53 0.61
N ALA A 51 14.72 8.40 0.45
CA ALA A 51 15.84 8.04 1.32
C ALA A 51 16.95 9.11 1.33
N ASP A 52 17.35 9.60 0.15
CA ASP A 52 18.34 10.68 0.03
C ASP A 52 17.88 11.96 0.72
N THR A 53 16.59 12.28 0.61
CA THR A 53 16.01 13.47 1.25
C THR A 53 16.06 13.33 2.77
N VAL A 54 15.67 12.18 3.32
CA VAL A 54 15.74 11.88 4.75
C VAL A 54 17.19 11.96 5.24
N ALA A 55 18.14 11.39 4.51
CA ALA A 55 19.56 11.46 4.84
C ALA A 55 20.08 12.91 4.87
N ARG A 56 19.71 13.74 3.89
CA ARG A 56 20.07 15.16 3.85
C ARG A 56 19.47 15.97 4.98
N LEU A 57 18.22 15.68 5.36
CA LEU A 57 17.58 16.33 6.51
C LEU A 57 18.31 15.98 7.82
N ARG A 58 18.67 14.72 8.02
CA ARG A 58 19.49 14.30 9.18
C ARG A 58 20.86 15.00 9.19
N ALA A 59 21.54 15.06 8.03
CA ALA A 59 22.83 15.75 7.91
C ALA A 59 22.73 17.27 8.17
N ALA A 60 21.56 17.86 7.92
CA ALA A 60 21.27 19.27 8.22
C ALA A 60 20.91 19.52 9.70
N GLY A 61 20.92 18.49 10.55
CA GLY A 61 20.65 18.61 11.99
C GLY A 61 19.17 18.45 12.37
N VAL A 62 18.30 17.98 11.47
CA VAL A 62 16.93 17.62 11.85
C VAL A 62 16.97 16.39 12.76
N ALA A 63 16.64 16.59 14.03
CA ALA A 63 16.74 15.56 15.06
C ALA A 63 15.64 14.49 14.93
N GLU A 64 14.42 14.90 14.60
CA GLU A 64 13.26 14.03 14.55
C GLU A 64 12.60 14.04 13.16
N ILE A 65 12.43 12.83 12.60
CA ILE A 65 11.75 12.59 11.33
C ILE A 65 10.79 11.44 11.58
N ALA A 66 9.51 11.67 11.35
CA ALA A 66 8.46 10.68 11.51
C ALA A 66 7.66 10.49 10.21
N MET A 67 7.20 9.28 9.97
CA MET A 67 6.21 8.97 8.95
C MET A 67 4.82 8.98 9.59
N VAL A 68 3.87 9.67 8.95
CA VAL A 68 2.45 9.68 9.34
C VAL A 68 1.65 9.17 8.15
N THR A 69 0.89 8.09 8.33
CA THR A 69 0.07 7.48 7.29
C THR A 69 -1.20 6.86 7.86
N GLY A 70 -2.26 6.82 7.05
CA GLY A 70 -3.48 6.07 7.34
C GLY A 70 -3.37 4.58 6.99
N ASP A 71 -2.24 4.14 6.43
CA ASP A 71 -1.99 2.73 6.16
C ASP A 71 -1.86 1.91 7.44
N VAL A 72 -2.06 0.60 7.31
CA VAL A 72 -1.83 -0.37 8.38
C VAL A 72 -0.35 -0.44 8.76
N ALA A 73 -0.07 -0.72 10.03
CA ALA A 73 1.29 -0.70 10.58
C ALA A 73 2.34 -1.50 9.77
N PRO A 74 2.08 -2.74 9.30
CA PRO A 74 3.07 -3.50 8.54
C PRO A 74 3.50 -2.82 7.24
N THR A 75 2.57 -2.17 6.53
CA THR A 75 2.85 -1.43 5.29
C THR A 75 3.67 -0.18 5.61
N ALA A 76 3.22 0.60 6.59
CA ALA A 76 3.88 1.83 7.02
C ALA A 76 5.33 1.58 7.47
N GLU A 77 5.57 0.53 8.26
CA GLU A 77 6.89 0.16 8.74
C GLU A 77 7.84 -0.28 7.62
N SER A 78 7.32 -1.00 6.60
CA SER A 78 8.12 -1.37 5.43
C SER A 78 8.58 -0.13 4.66
N THR A 79 7.65 0.78 4.35
CA THR A 79 7.92 2.02 3.62
C THR A 79 8.85 2.95 4.42
N ALA A 80 8.66 3.04 5.73
CA ALA A 80 9.52 3.85 6.61
C ALA A 80 10.97 3.33 6.63
N ARG A 81 11.15 2.00 6.67
CA ARG A 81 12.47 1.37 6.64
C ARG A 81 13.21 1.67 5.34
N GLU A 82 12.51 1.59 4.20
CA GLU A 82 13.07 1.96 2.90
C GLU A 82 13.45 3.46 2.83
N ALA A 83 12.71 4.33 3.51
CA ALA A 83 12.99 5.76 3.57
C ALA A 83 14.06 6.14 4.62
N GLY A 84 14.50 5.23 5.49
CA GLY A 84 15.42 5.54 6.60
C GLY A 84 14.75 6.28 7.78
N ILE A 85 13.43 6.10 7.94
CA ILE A 85 12.61 6.69 9.00
C ILE A 85 12.37 5.65 10.09
N THR A 86 12.61 6.04 11.34
CA THR A 86 12.53 5.14 12.51
C THR A 86 11.26 5.35 13.35
N THR A 87 10.62 6.51 13.21
CA THR A 87 9.40 6.85 13.94
C THR A 87 8.22 6.77 12.99
N VAL A 88 7.22 5.94 13.30
CA VAL A 88 6.05 5.71 12.45
C VAL A 88 4.77 5.88 13.26
N HIS A 89 3.85 6.67 12.72
CA HIS A 89 2.46 6.78 13.17
C HIS A 89 1.58 6.24 12.03
N ALA A 90 1.02 5.06 12.26
CA ALA A 90 0.13 4.36 11.34
C ALA A 90 -1.30 4.35 11.89
N GLU A 91 -2.30 4.14 11.02
CA GLU A 91 -3.71 4.02 11.42
C GLU A 91 -4.25 5.24 12.19
N THR A 92 -3.72 6.44 11.90
CA THR A 92 -4.08 7.70 12.59
C THR A 92 -5.18 8.47 11.87
#